data_AF-A0A7C1I9I9-F1
#
_entry.id   AF-A0A7C1I9I9-F1
#
_cell.length_a   1.000
_cell.length_b   1.000
_cell.length_c   1.000
_cell.angle_alpha   90.00
_cell.angle_beta   90.00
_cell.angle_gamma   90.00
#
_symmetry.space_group_name_H-M   'P 1'
#
loop_
_entity.id
_entity.type
_entity.pdbx_description
1 polymer ?
#
loop_
_entity_poly.entity_id
_entity_poly.type
_entity_poly.pdbx_seq_one_letter_code
_entity_poly.pdbx_strand_id
1 'polypeptide(L)'
;MMPAILRKTDSAEIHAFLEELHNQDWIRRTERSWWPQYVFHYTDVKNAIQILTDGKLFCRKALENAGCTFTDSASPDVMEAASSEVREYVRLYFRPRTPTQYRNEGIRPKDQIALNAHCPVPIFFLFDAHDILTRRECEFTNGNFSSSVATRGNTAEFLRNLPFEKIYHTGVLPSPPDKVQIIFHRNAEVLIPGHLDLRALKVLACRSTAEKDTLLALMSEEIKAQYLSRVRVAPVQLHEKKWTFVEQVVLSSESIVIHFSPDSETPGPFRAKFELYYLETGEQDIKEISEFNVNDVNPFSFDLTQKPTYYRFRITLDGNLAYENIYSEPSF
;
A
#
# COMPACT_ATOMS: atom_id res chain seq x y z
N MET A 1 -29.89 6.64 2.65
CA MET A 1 -29.41 7.35 1.43
C MET A 1 -28.10 8.04 1.80
N MET A 2 -26.99 7.73 1.13
CA MET A 2 -25.71 8.39 1.43
C MET A 2 -25.77 9.86 0.98
N PRO A 3 -25.19 10.80 1.75
CA PRO A 3 -25.16 12.21 1.36
C PRO A 3 -24.41 12.41 0.04
N ALA A 4 -24.92 13.34 -0.77
CA ALA A 4 -24.27 13.75 -2.01
C ALA A 4 -22.88 14.32 -1.74
N ILE A 5 -21.91 14.00 -2.60
CA ILE A 5 -20.58 14.61 -2.56
C ILE A 5 -20.70 16.02 -3.13
N LEU A 6 -20.37 17.01 -2.32
CA LEU A 6 -20.33 18.40 -2.76
C LEU A 6 -19.06 18.63 -3.58
N ARG A 7 -19.19 19.36 -4.70
CA ARG A 7 -18.10 19.61 -5.64
C ARG A 7 -17.61 21.04 -5.56
N LYS A 8 -16.38 21.27 -5.97
CA LYS A 8 -15.82 22.61 -6.14
C LYS A 8 -16.50 23.33 -7.30
N THR A 9 -16.56 24.66 -7.24
CA THR A 9 -17.13 25.47 -8.32
C THR A 9 -16.31 25.41 -9.60
N ASP A 10 -15.00 25.16 -9.47
CA ASP A 10 -14.01 25.05 -10.55
C ASP A 10 -13.70 23.59 -10.94
N SER A 11 -14.66 22.68 -10.74
CA SER A 11 -14.47 21.25 -11.05
C SER A 11 -14.21 20.99 -12.54
N ALA A 12 -14.76 21.82 -13.43
CA ALA A 12 -14.55 21.70 -14.87
C ALA A 12 -13.11 22.04 -15.27
N GLU A 13 -12.50 23.08 -14.67
CA GLU A 13 -11.10 23.41 -14.91
C GLU A 13 -10.15 22.34 -14.35
N ILE A 14 -10.47 21.73 -13.20
CA ILE A 14 -9.72 20.58 -12.67
C ILE A 14 -9.77 19.40 -13.65
N HIS A 15 -10.95 19.07 -14.18
CA HIS A 15 -11.09 17.98 -15.14
C HIS A 15 -10.26 18.24 -16.41
N ALA A 16 -10.41 19.43 -17.01
CA ALA A 16 -9.65 19.82 -18.19
C ALA A 16 -8.13 19.77 -17.95
N PHE A 17 -7.68 20.21 -16.77
CA PHE A 17 -6.28 20.12 -16.38
C PHE A 17 -5.78 18.67 -16.29
N LEU A 18 -6.55 17.76 -15.70
CA LEU A 18 -6.15 16.34 -15.61
C LEU A 18 -6.06 15.69 -17.00
N GLU A 19 -6.97 16.02 -17.92
CA GLU A 19 -6.91 15.56 -19.32
C GLU A 19 -5.67 16.11 -20.05
N GLU A 20 -5.37 17.40 -19.86
CA GLU A 20 -4.17 18.03 -20.40
C GLU A 20 -2.91 17.36 -19.86
N LEU A 21 -2.81 17.20 -18.54
CA LEU A 21 -1.68 16.56 -17.86
C LEU A 21 -1.48 15.11 -18.35
N HIS A 22 -2.57 14.35 -18.47
CA HIS A 22 -2.51 12.98 -18.99
C HIS A 22 -1.97 12.90 -20.42
N ASN A 23 -2.24 13.91 -21.24
CA ASN A 23 -1.81 13.96 -22.64
C ASN A 23 -0.42 14.56 -22.87
N GLN A 24 0.25 15.07 -21.84
CA GLN A 24 1.63 15.56 -21.95
C GLN A 24 2.56 14.41 -22.40
N ASP A 25 3.40 14.66 -23.40
CA ASP A 25 4.27 13.64 -24.00
C ASP A 25 5.19 12.96 -22.97
N TRP A 26 5.70 13.73 -22.00
CA TRP A 26 6.57 13.24 -20.93
C TRP A 26 5.84 12.34 -19.91
N ILE A 27 4.51 12.31 -19.91
CA ILE A 27 3.68 11.38 -19.13
C ILE A 27 3.20 10.24 -20.03
N ARG A 28 2.47 10.56 -21.10
CA ARG A 28 1.71 9.60 -21.91
C ARG A 28 2.58 8.51 -22.54
N ARG A 29 3.81 8.84 -22.91
CA ARG A 29 4.77 7.90 -23.54
C ARG A 29 5.66 7.18 -22.55
N THR A 30 5.37 7.33 -21.27
CA THR A 30 6.14 6.72 -20.18
C THR A 30 5.27 5.78 -19.39
N GLU A 31 5.92 5.10 -18.49
CA GLU A 31 5.28 4.16 -17.60
C GLU A 31 4.35 4.80 -16.56
N ARG A 32 4.41 6.15 -16.46
CA ARG A 32 3.59 7.00 -15.59
C ARG A 32 2.29 7.46 -16.26
N SER A 33 2.02 7.01 -17.49
CA SER A 33 0.88 7.47 -18.30
C SER A 33 -0.47 7.43 -17.58
N TRP A 34 -0.64 6.49 -16.66
CA TRP A 34 -1.86 6.28 -15.89
C TRP A 34 -1.87 7.01 -14.54
N TRP A 35 -0.76 7.58 -14.06
CA TRP A 35 -0.70 8.26 -12.75
C TRP A 35 -1.70 9.43 -12.62
N PRO A 36 -1.89 10.32 -13.61
CA PRO A 36 -2.85 11.42 -13.50
C PRO A 36 -4.31 10.98 -13.27
N GLN A 37 -4.64 9.72 -13.55
CA GLN A 37 -5.99 9.19 -13.37
C GLN A 37 -6.26 8.82 -11.91
N TYR A 38 -5.23 8.73 -11.07
CA TYR A 38 -5.35 8.25 -9.70
C TYR A 38 -4.66 9.15 -8.67
N VAL A 39 -5.17 9.06 -7.46
CA VAL A 39 -4.46 9.47 -6.24
C VAL A 39 -4.33 8.25 -5.34
N PHE A 40 -3.20 8.17 -4.63
CA PHE A 40 -2.70 6.93 -4.06
C PHE A 40 -2.71 6.98 -2.55
N HIS A 41 -3.21 5.91 -1.92
CA HIS A 41 -2.96 5.62 -0.52
C HIS A 41 -2.23 4.29 -0.39
N TYR A 42 -1.24 4.25 0.49
CA TYR A 42 -0.34 3.13 0.72
C TYR A 42 -0.39 2.75 2.19
N THR A 43 -0.64 1.48 2.48
CA THR A 43 -0.78 0.98 3.86
C THR A 43 -0.51 -0.52 3.95
N ASP A 44 -0.25 -1.03 5.16
CA ASP A 44 -0.13 -2.48 5.40
C ASP A 44 -1.48 -3.20 5.25
N VAL A 45 -1.45 -4.47 4.85
CA VAL A 45 -2.64 -5.31 4.65
C VAL A 45 -3.59 -5.31 5.85
N LYS A 46 -3.09 -5.26 7.08
CA LYS A 46 -3.95 -5.22 8.28
C LYS A 46 -4.81 -3.95 8.32
N ASN A 47 -4.18 -2.81 8.03
CA ASN A 47 -4.90 -1.55 7.94
C ASN A 47 -5.84 -1.53 6.73
N ALA A 48 -5.43 -2.14 5.61
CA ALA A 48 -6.28 -2.25 4.43
C ALA A 48 -7.58 -3.00 4.75
N ILE A 49 -7.51 -4.11 5.48
CA ILE A 49 -8.69 -4.86 5.94
C ILE A 49 -9.58 -3.99 6.85
N GLN A 50 -9.00 -3.23 7.77
CA GLN A 50 -9.77 -2.32 8.62
C GLN A 50 -10.51 -1.24 7.80
N ILE A 51 -9.81 -0.58 6.86
CA ILE A 51 -10.39 0.44 5.97
C ILE A 51 -11.55 -0.14 5.15
N LEU A 52 -11.41 -1.36 4.65
CA LEU A 52 -12.44 -2.04 3.86
C LEU A 52 -13.65 -2.43 4.73
N THR A 53 -13.40 -2.92 5.94
CA THR A 53 -14.43 -3.23 6.94
C THR A 53 -15.23 -1.98 7.30
N ASP A 54 -14.56 -0.86 7.54
CA ASP A 54 -15.19 0.41 7.90
C ASP A 54 -15.87 1.11 6.71
N GLY A 55 -15.52 0.71 5.48
CA GLY A 55 -15.96 1.35 4.24
C GLY A 55 -15.42 2.77 4.07
N LYS A 56 -14.42 3.17 4.87
CA LYS A 56 -13.88 4.52 4.97
C LYS A 56 -12.40 4.49 5.39
N LEU A 57 -11.64 5.42 4.84
CA LEU A 57 -10.29 5.76 5.30
C LEU A 57 -10.41 6.94 6.27
N PHE A 58 -10.02 6.75 7.53
CA PHE A 58 -10.06 7.80 8.55
C PHE A 58 -8.73 8.55 8.66
N CYS A 59 -8.81 9.83 9.01
CA CYS A 59 -7.62 10.58 9.42
C CYS A 59 -7.10 10.05 10.76
N ARG A 60 -5.85 10.37 11.06
CA ARG A 60 -5.18 9.82 12.23
C ARG A 60 -5.87 10.19 13.54
N LYS A 61 -6.30 11.44 13.69
CA LYS A 61 -7.01 11.93 14.88
C LYS A 61 -8.34 11.19 15.10
N ALA A 62 -9.05 10.85 14.03
CA ALA A 62 -10.29 10.08 14.13
C ALA A 62 -10.05 8.65 14.62
N LEU A 63 -8.99 7.99 14.13
CA LEU A 63 -8.59 6.65 14.60
C LEU A 63 -8.19 6.65 16.08
N GLU A 64 -7.44 7.67 16.51
CA GLU A 64 -7.01 7.82 17.91
C GLU A 64 -8.18 8.04 18.86
N ASN A 65 -9.12 8.91 18.48
CA ASN A 65 -10.33 9.15 19.27
C ASN A 65 -11.22 7.90 19.38
N ALA A 66 -11.17 7.01 18.38
CA ALA A 66 -11.91 5.76 18.38
C ALA A 66 -11.20 4.61 19.14
N GLY A 67 -9.95 4.82 19.60
CA GLY A 67 -9.15 3.79 20.25
C GLY A 67 -8.71 2.66 19.30
N CYS A 68 -8.70 2.90 17.98
CA CYS A 68 -8.32 1.90 16.99
C CYS A 68 -6.79 1.74 16.91
N THR A 69 -6.30 0.51 16.96
CA THR A 69 -4.90 0.17 16.70
C THR A 69 -4.62 0.21 15.20
N PHE A 70 -3.89 1.23 14.73
CA PHE A 70 -3.44 1.36 13.35
C PHE A 70 -1.95 1.01 13.26
N THR A 71 -1.57 0.15 12.30
CA THR A 71 -0.16 -0.19 12.08
C THR A 71 0.50 0.98 11.37
N ASP A 72 1.27 1.80 12.09
CA ASP A 72 1.89 2.97 11.49
C ASP A 72 3.01 2.59 10.51
N SER A 73 2.76 2.86 9.23
CA SER A 73 3.78 2.81 8.19
C SER A 73 4.59 4.11 8.12
N ALA A 74 4.57 4.96 9.15
CA ALA A 74 5.37 6.18 9.27
C ALA A 74 6.06 6.18 10.64
N SER A 75 7.20 6.86 10.78
CA SER A 75 7.97 6.77 12.02
C SER A 75 7.31 7.54 13.17
N PRO A 76 7.39 7.04 14.42
CA PRO A 76 6.93 7.76 15.61
C PRO A 76 7.49 9.20 15.69
N ASP A 77 8.77 9.40 15.35
CA ASP A 77 9.41 10.72 15.37
C ASP A 77 8.81 11.73 14.37
N VAL A 78 8.38 11.25 13.20
CA VAL A 78 7.66 12.07 12.20
C VAL A 78 6.23 12.35 12.68
N MET A 79 5.66 11.43 13.47
CA MET A 79 4.30 11.56 14.02
C MET A 79 4.21 12.54 15.21
N GLU A 80 5.25 12.61 16.04
CA GLU A 80 5.33 13.54 17.17
C GLU A 80 5.65 14.97 16.70
N ALA A 81 6.41 15.11 15.61
CA ALA A 81 6.74 16.40 15.01
C ALA A 81 5.61 16.99 14.12
N ALA A 82 4.63 16.18 13.71
CA ALA A 82 3.51 16.66 12.91
C ALA A 82 2.55 17.50 13.77
N SER A 83 2.23 18.72 13.33
CA SER A 83 1.27 19.57 14.03
C SER A 83 -0.08 18.86 14.19
N SER A 84 -0.84 19.25 15.23
CA SER A 84 -2.18 18.71 15.49
C SER A 84 -3.10 18.77 14.27
N GLU A 85 -2.95 19.80 13.43
CA GLU A 85 -3.70 20.00 12.19
C GLU A 85 -3.44 18.90 11.15
N VAL A 86 -2.18 18.45 10.97
CA VAL A 86 -1.85 17.42 9.98
C VAL A 86 -2.62 16.12 10.22
N ARG A 87 -2.86 15.80 11.49
CA ARG A 87 -3.53 14.57 11.91
C ARG A 87 -5.04 14.58 11.65
N GLU A 88 -5.61 15.74 11.31
CA GLU A 88 -7.03 15.90 11.00
C GLU A 88 -7.38 15.52 9.56
N TYR A 89 -6.37 15.26 8.70
CA TYR A 89 -6.58 14.94 7.30
C TYR A 89 -6.21 13.49 6.97
N VAL A 90 -7.03 12.89 6.11
CA VAL A 90 -6.62 11.76 5.29
C VAL A 90 -5.64 12.28 4.23
N ARG A 91 -4.50 11.59 4.10
CA ARG A 91 -3.44 11.94 3.15
C ARG A 91 -3.39 10.91 2.04
N LEU A 92 -3.53 11.40 0.81
CA LEU A 92 -3.26 10.66 -0.41
C LEU A 92 -2.07 11.32 -1.12
N TYR A 93 -1.45 10.61 -2.04
CA TYR A 93 -0.32 11.10 -2.82
C TYR A 93 -0.70 11.20 -4.28
N PHE A 94 -0.11 12.16 -4.99
CA PHE A 94 -0.24 12.24 -6.46
C PHE A 94 0.52 11.12 -7.18
N ARG A 95 1.40 10.39 -6.49
CA ARG A 95 2.22 9.34 -7.08
C ARG A 95 2.48 8.17 -6.12
N PRO A 96 2.81 6.98 -6.64
CA PRO A 96 3.44 5.92 -5.87
C PRO A 96 4.94 6.18 -5.68
N ARG A 97 5.63 5.28 -4.97
CA ARG A 97 7.10 5.33 -4.75
C ARG A 97 7.55 6.65 -4.16
N THR A 98 6.88 7.06 -3.08
CA THR A 98 7.30 8.21 -2.29
C THR A 98 8.57 7.87 -1.50
N PRO A 99 9.38 8.85 -1.08
CA PRO A 99 10.54 8.59 -0.23
C PRO A 99 10.21 7.82 1.06
N THR A 100 9.01 7.99 1.61
CA THR A 100 8.52 7.23 2.77
C THR A 100 8.30 5.76 2.43
N GLN A 101 7.69 5.46 1.29
CA GLN A 101 7.49 4.07 0.84
C GLN A 101 8.83 3.33 0.72
N TYR A 102 9.87 3.95 0.14
CA TYR A 102 11.21 3.36 0.07
C TYR A 102 11.76 2.96 1.44
N ARG A 103 11.44 3.70 2.50
CA ARG A 103 11.99 3.36 3.83
C ARG A 103 11.26 2.21 4.50
N ASN A 104 10.00 1.99 4.13
CA ASN A 104 9.08 1.21 4.96
C ASN A 104 8.55 -0.04 4.24
N GLU A 105 8.64 -0.11 2.91
CA GLU A 105 8.15 -1.24 2.12
C GLU A 105 8.94 -2.53 2.41
N GLY A 106 8.20 -3.66 2.46
CA GLY A 106 8.74 -5.01 2.56
C GLY A 106 9.20 -5.39 3.96
N ILE A 107 9.50 -6.68 4.13
CA ILE A 107 9.90 -7.28 5.40
C ILE A 107 11.40 -7.11 5.60
N ARG A 108 11.78 -6.59 6.76
CA ARG A 108 13.17 -6.42 7.17
C ARG A 108 13.42 -7.10 8.51
N PRO A 109 14.64 -7.63 8.75
CA PRO A 109 15.06 -8.05 10.07
C PRO A 109 14.88 -6.91 11.08
N LYS A 110 14.52 -7.23 12.32
CA LYS A 110 14.16 -6.23 13.34
C LYS A 110 15.20 -5.11 13.54
N ASP A 111 16.48 -5.44 13.42
CA ASP A 111 17.62 -4.54 13.55
C ASP A 111 17.84 -3.63 12.33
N GLN A 112 17.20 -3.93 11.19
CA GLN A 112 17.28 -3.18 9.94
C GLN A 112 16.05 -2.30 9.69
N ILE A 113 15.06 -2.32 10.58
CA ILE A 113 13.90 -1.44 10.52
C ILE A 113 14.32 -0.03 10.98
N ALA A 114 14.31 0.91 10.05
CA ALA A 114 14.63 2.31 10.36
C ALA A 114 13.41 3.03 10.95
N LEU A 115 13.63 3.82 12.01
CA LEU A 115 12.65 4.71 12.62
C LEU A 115 11.32 4.01 13.00
N ASN A 116 11.36 2.71 13.29
CA ASN A 116 10.19 1.89 13.63
C ASN A 116 9.01 2.00 12.64
N ALA A 117 9.29 2.31 11.37
CA ALA A 117 8.28 2.41 10.32
C ALA A 117 8.42 1.19 9.38
N HIS A 118 7.36 0.40 9.25
CA HIS A 118 7.41 -0.87 8.55
C HIS A 118 6.06 -1.18 7.88
N CYS A 119 6.11 -1.70 6.67
CA CYS A 119 4.96 -2.12 5.88
C CYS A 119 5.29 -3.46 5.19
N PRO A 120 5.18 -4.56 5.93
CA PRO A 120 5.45 -5.93 5.46
C PRO A 120 4.72 -6.27 4.15
N VAL A 121 3.40 -6.08 4.14
CA VAL A 121 2.50 -6.49 3.05
C VAL A 121 1.76 -5.25 2.55
N PRO A 122 2.34 -4.52 1.59
CA PRO A 122 1.78 -3.25 1.12
C PRO A 122 0.57 -3.42 0.22
N ILE A 123 -0.51 -2.72 0.55
CA ILE A 123 -1.71 -2.59 -0.28
C ILE A 123 -1.86 -1.14 -0.72
N PHE A 124 -1.99 -0.94 -2.02
CA PHE A 124 -2.33 0.35 -2.60
C PHE A 124 -3.84 0.48 -2.82
N PHE A 125 -4.39 1.61 -2.38
CA PHE A 125 -5.73 2.07 -2.76
C PHE A 125 -5.55 3.14 -3.84
N LEU A 126 -6.05 2.87 -5.04
CA LEU A 126 -6.07 3.82 -6.15
C LEU A 126 -7.46 4.40 -6.25
N PHE A 127 -7.58 5.68 -5.89
CA PHE A 127 -8.83 6.43 -6.03
C PHE A 127 -8.82 7.22 -7.33
N ASP A 128 -10.00 7.35 -7.95
CA ASP A 128 -10.20 8.20 -9.11
C ASP A 128 -9.80 9.65 -8.82
N ALA A 129 -8.78 10.15 -9.52
CA ALA A 129 -8.25 11.49 -9.27
C ALA A 129 -9.30 12.57 -9.54
N HIS A 130 -10.06 12.45 -10.63
CA HIS A 130 -11.10 13.42 -10.94
C HIS A 130 -12.19 13.47 -9.86
N ASP A 131 -12.65 12.31 -9.37
CA ASP A 131 -13.61 12.26 -8.25
C ASP A 131 -13.02 12.91 -7.00
N ILE A 132 -11.80 12.56 -6.59
CA ILE A 132 -11.25 13.09 -5.34
C ILE A 132 -10.95 14.59 -5.44
N LEU A 133 -10.24 15.02 -6.48
CA LEU A 133 -9.72 16.39 -6.58
C LEU A 133 -10.85 17.43 -6.76
N THR A 134 -12.01 17.01 -7.28
CA THR A 134 -13.19 17.88 -7.44
C THR A 134 -14.08 17.95 -6.19
N ARG A 135 -13.80 17.19 -5.12
CA ARG A 135 -14.58 17.29 -3.88
C ARG A 135 -14.36 18.64 -3.23
N ARG A 136 -15.43 19.25 -2.72
CA ARG A 136 -15.40 20.62 -2.20
C ARG A 136 -14.35 20.79 -1.09
N GLU A 137 -14.30 19.83 -0.18
CA GLU A 137 -13.40 19.75 0.97
C GLU A 137 -11.96 19.34 0.64
N CYS A 138 -11.68 18.94 -0.61
CA CYS A 138 -10.34 18.48 -0.98
C CYS A 138 -9.34 19.63 -1.04
N GLU A 139 -8.15 19.43 -0.51
CA GLU A 139 -7.03 20.36 -0.61
C GLU A 139 -5.78 19.67 -1.16
N PHE A 140 -4.80 20.45 -1.61
CA PHE A 140 -3.58 19.98 -2.23
C PHE A 140 -2.38 20.67 -1.60
N THR A 141 -1.25 19.97 -1.55
CA THR A 141 0.04 20.55 -1.16
C THR A 141 1.09 20.31 -2.23
N ASN A 142 2.04 21.24 -2.36
CA ASN A 142 3.16 21.10 -3.30
C ASN A 142 4.27 20.15 -2.81
N GLY A 143 4.18 19.67 -1.57
CA GLY A 143 5.13 18.78 -0.92
C GLY A 143 4.51 18.19 0.34
N ASN A 144 5.34 17.64 1.22
CA ASN A 144 4.87 17.03 2.48
C ASN A 144 4.13 18.07 3.33
N PHE A 145 2.87 17.81 3.68
CA PHE A 145 2.02 18.71 4.47
C PHE A 145 2.60 19.04 5.85
N SER A 146 3.41 18.14 6.43
CA SER A 146 4.12 18.39 7.69
C SER A 146 5.30 19.36 7.56
N SER A 147 5.68 19.77 6.34
CA SER A 147 6.80 20.67 6.12
C SER A 147 6.40 22.13 6.26
N SER A 148 7.18 22.92 6.99
CA SER A 148 6.96 24.36 7.16
C SER A 148 7.07 25.18 5.87
N VAL A 149 7.68 24.63 4.82
CA VAL A 149 7.81 25.29 3.51
C VAL A 149 6.77 24.82 2.49
N ALA A 150 5.89 23.88 2.86
CA ALA A 150 4.82 23.44 1.99
C ALA A 150 3.74 24.52 1.84
N THR A 151 3.30 24.71 0.60
CA THR A 151 2.15 25.57 0.31
C THR A 151 0.92 24.69 0.10
N ARG A 152 -0.24 25.22 0.51
CA ARG A 152 -1.54 24.55 0.45
C ARG A 152 -2.52 25.39 -0.37
N GLY A 153 -3.36 24.72 -1.14
CA GLY A 153 -4.43 25.36 -1.90
C GLY A 153 -5.51 24.36 -2.29
N ASN A 154 -6.63 24.85 -2.78
CA ASN A 154 -7.81 24.03 -3.02
C ASN A 154 -8.57 24.40 -4.31
N THR A 155 -7.91 25.13 -5.23
CA THR A 155 -8.46 25.61 -6.51
C THR A 155 -7.78 24.91 -7.69
N ALA A 156 -8.43 24.95 -8.84
CA ALA A 156 -7.89 24.49 -10.13
C ALA A 156 -6.60 25.24 -10.50
N GLU A 157 -6.54 26.54 -10.25
CA GLU A 157 -5.35 27.36 -10.49
C GLU A 157 -4.15 26.88 -9.66
N PHE A 158 -4.36 26.63 -8.37
CA PHE A 158 -3.30 26.10 -7.51
C PHE A 158 -2.83 24.73 -7.98
N LEU A 159 -3.77 23.83 -8.29
CA LEU A 159 -3.47 22.49 -8.80
C LEU A 159 -2.64 22.57 -10.08
N ARG A 160 -3.05 23.39 -11.05
CA ARG A 160 -2.34 23.59 -12.33
C ARG A 160 -0.90 24.09 -12.14
N ASN A 161 -0.66 24.89 -11.11
CA ASN A 161 0.65 25.46 -10.81
C ASN A 161 1.58 24.52 -10.00
N LEU A 162 1.11 23.34 -9.61
CA LEU A 162 1.97 22.35 -8.97
C LEU A 162 3.05 21.85 -9.96
N PRO A 163 4.30 21.64 -9.50
CA PRO A 163 5.42 21.28 -10.38
C PRO A 163 5.40 19.79 -10.74
N PHE A 164 4.43 19.36 -11.56
CA PHE A 164 4.17 17.93 -11.84
C PHE A 164 5.36 17.17 -12.43
N GLU A 165 6.23 17.81 -13.20
CA GLU A 165 7.47 17.16 -13.67
C GLU A 165 8.37 16.72 -12.50
N LYS A 166 8.44 17.52 -11.43
CA LYS A 166 9.18 17.18 -10.20
C LYS A 166 8.41 16.17 -9.36
N ILE A 167 7.09 16.34 -9.24
CA ILE A 167 6.22 15.40 -8.50
C ILE A 167 6.37 14.01 -9.13
N TYR A 168 6.18 13.87 -10.44
CA TYR A 168 6.21 12.61 -11.18
C TYR A 168 7.61 12.16 -11.62
N HIS A 169 8.67 12.82 -11.18
CA HIS A 169 10.03 12.45 -11.53
C HIS A 169 10.36 11.00 -11.11
N THR A 170 10.75 10.11 -12.02
CA THR A 170 11.17 8.71 -11.71
C THR A 170 12.66 8.45 -11.95
N GLY A 171 13.36 9.38 -12.59
CA GLY A 171 14.78 9.22 -12.95
C GLY A 171 15.76 9.35 -11.79
N VAL A 172 17.04 9.22 -12.15
CA VAL A 172 18.20 9.49 -11.27
C VAL A 172 18.11 10.92 -10.77
N LEU A 173 18.30 11.10 -9.45
CA LEU A 173 18.27 12.43 -8.87
C LEU A 173 19.52 13.23 -9.33
N PRO A 174 19.35 14.46 -9.80
CA PRO A 174 20.46 15.33 -10.17
C PRO A 174 21.29 15.74 -8.93
N SER A 175 22.35 16.50 -9.14
CA SER A 175 23.09 17.15 -8.05
C SER A 175 22.23 18.22 -7.34
N PRO A 176 22.54 18.57 -6.08
CA PRO A 176 21.91 19.70 -5.41
C PRO A 176 22.08 21.01 -6.22
N PRO A 177 21.10 21.95 -6.18
CA PRO A 177 19.93 21.97 -5.30
C PRO A 177 18.71 21.19 -5.82
N ASP A 178 18.67 20.80 -7.11
CA ASP A 178 17.49 20.19 -7.75
C ASP A 178 17.08 18.88 -7.09
N LYS A 179 18.05 18.12 -6.59
CA LYS A 179 17.80 16.91 -5.77
C LYS A 179 16.81 17.16 -4.65
N VAL A 180 17.01 18.24 -3.88
CA VAL A 180 16.23 18.55 -2.68
C VAL A 180 14.80 18.93 -3.09
N GLN A 181 14.68 19.74 -4.14
CA GLN A 181 13.40 20.16 -4.70
C GLN A 181 12.59 18.97 -5.22
N ILE A 182 13.22 18.05 -5.97
CA ILE A 182 12.54 16.86 -6.46
C ILE A 182 12.07 15.97 -5.30
N ILE A 183 12.94 15.69 -4.31
CA ILE A 183 12.55 14.90 -3.14
C ILE A 183 11.37 15.55 -2.41
N PHE A 184 11.40 16.87 -2.22
CA PHE A 184 10.32 17.62 -1.59
C PHE A 184 9.00 17.47 -2.36
N HIS A 185 8.99 17.77 -3.67
CA HIS A 185 7.78 17.72 -4.50
C HIS A 185 7.26 16.30 -4.75
N ARG A 186 8.12 15.27 -4.71
CA ARG A 186 7.67 13.86 -4.75
C ARG A 186 6.76 13.49 -3.58
N ASN A 187 6.74 14.30 -2.51
CA ASN A 187 5.84 14.16 -1.37
C ASN A 187 4.61 15.07 -1.47
N ALA A 188 4.26 15.63 -2.64
CA ALA A 188 3.02 16.39 -2.81
C ALA A 188 1.79 15.52 -2.48
N GLU A 189 0.82 16.12 -1.78
CA GLU A 189 -0.29 15.39 -1.17
C GLU A 189 -1.64 15.96 -1.56
N VAL A 190 -2.64 15.10 -1.45
CA VAL A 190 -4.06 15.41 -1.54
C VAL A 190 -4.66 15.15 -0.16
N LEU A 191 -5.34 16.16 0.38
CA LEU A 191 -5.81 16.20 1.76
C LEU A 191 -7.33 16.18 1.77
N ILE A 192 -7.91 15.24 2.53
CA ILE A 192 -9.36 15.17 2.78
C ILE A 192 -9.60 15.25 4.29
N PRO A 193 -10.34 16.24 4.80
CA PRO A 193 -10.54 16.41 6.24
C PRO A 193 -11.38 15.27 6.83
N GLY A 194 -10.97 14.77 7.99
CA GLY A 194 -11.69 13.78 8.80
C GLY A 194 -11.66 12.37 8.24
N HIS A 195 -12.33 12.11 7.11
CA HIS A 195 -12.41 10.78 6.52
C HIS A 195 -12.75 10.83 5.03
N LEU A 196 -12.40 9.75 4.34
CA LEU A 196 -12.68 9.52 2.93
C LEU A 196 -13.47 8.23 2.76
N ASP A 197 -14.66 8.30 2.17
CA ASP A 197 -15.41 7.11 1.75
C ASP A 197 -14.75 6.41 0.55
N LEU A 198 -15.07 5.12 0.35
CA LEU A 198 -14.47 4.32 -0.72
C LEU A 198 -15.25 4.37 -2.06
N ARG A 199 -16.14 5.34 -2.29
CA ARG A 199 -16.90 5.44 -3.57
C ARG A 199 -15.99 5.68 -4.78
N ALA A 200 -14.91 6.43 -4.58
CA ALA A 200 -13.93 6.72 -5.62
C ALA A 200 -12.87 5.62 -5.81
N LEU A 201 -12.84 4.59 -4.94
CA LEU A 201 -11.85 3.52 -5.00
C LEU A 201 -12.03 2.69 -6.28
N LYS A 202 -11.02 2.65 -7.13
CA LYS A 202 -11.04 1.88 -8.39
C LYS A 202 -10.29 0.57 -8.28
N VAL A 203 -9.11 0.58 -7.64
CA VAL A 203 -8.22 -0.58 -7.58
C VAL A 203 -7.64 -0.74 -6.17
N LEU A 204 -7.62 -1.99 -5.72
CA LEU A 204 -6.80 -2.47 -4.61
C LEU A 204 -5.62 -3.23 -5.22
N ALA A 205 -4.44 -2.65 -5.13
CA ALA A 205 -3.23 -3.12 -5.81
C ALA A 205 -2.29 -3.82 -4.82
N CYS A 206 -1.99 -5.09 -5.09
CA CYS A 206 -1.05 -5.92 -4.34
C CYS A 206 0.29 -6.03 -5.08
N ARG A 207 1.41 -6.19 -4.37
CA ARG A 207 2.74 -6.25 -5.00
C ARG A 207 3.00 -7.56 -5.75
N SER A 208 2.38 -8.64 -5.29
CA SER A 208 2.59 -10.01 -5.77
C SER A 208 1.31 -10.84 -5.72
N THR A 209 1.36 -12.05 -6.30
CA THR A 209 0.25 -13.01 -6.22
C THR A 209 0.00 -13.47 -4.79
N ALA A 210 1.06 -13.77 -4.04
CA ALA A 210 0.95 -14.20 -2.65
C ALA A 210 0.34 -13.13 -1.73
N GLU A 211 0.64 -11.84 -1.96
CA GLU A 211 0.01 -10.76 -1.19
C GLU A 211 -1.45 -10.54 -1.56
N LYS A 212 -1.81 -10.76 -2.84
CA LYS A 212 -3.22 -10.78 -3.26
C LYS A 212 -3.98 -11.89 -2.54
N ASP A 213 -3.41 -13.09 -2.52
CA ASP A 213 -3.99 -14.24 -1.81
C ASP A 213 -4.15 -13.92 -0.32
N THR A 214 -3.14 -13.31 0.30
CA THR A 214 -3.18 -12.87 1.70
C THR A 214 -4.28 -11.84 1.94
N LEU A 215 -4.39 -10.80 1.09
CA LEU A 215 -5.46 -9.82 1.21
C LEU A 215 -6.83 -10.50 1.13
N LEU A 216 -7.03 -11.41 0.17
CA LEU A 216 -8.30 -12.10 -0.01
C LEU A 216 -8.61 -13.06 1.15
N ALA A 217 -7.62 -13.78 1.67
CA ALA A 217 -7.78 -14.68 2.80
C ALA A 217 -8.22 -13.95 4.08
N LEU A 218 -7.76 -12.70 4.27
CA LEU A 218 -8.12 -11.87 5.41
C LEU A 218 -9.46 -11.13 5.26
N MET A 219 -10.03 -11.07 4.06
CA MET A 219 -11.35 -10.46 3.84
C MET A 219 -12.48 -11.39 4.30
N SER A 220 -13.51 -10.82 4.93
CA SER A 220 -14.79 -11.52 5.10
C SER A 220 -15.50 -11.70 3.75
N GLU A 221 -16.49 -12.60 3.70
CA GLU A 221 -17.26 -12.83 2.46
C GLU A 221 -18.02 -11.58 2.01
N GLU A 222 -18.49 -10.74 2.94
CA GLU A 222 -19.13 -9.46 2.63
C GLU A 222 -18.15 -8.49 1.96
N ILE A 223 -16.93 -8.39 2.49
CA ILE A 223 -15.88 -7.54 1.92
C ILE A 223 -15.45 -8.06 0.54
N LYS A 224 -15.30 -9.37 0.39
CA LYS A 224 -15.01 -9.99 -0.92
C LYS A 224 -16.11 -9.67 -1.93
N ALA A 225 -17.37 -9.87 -1.57
CA ALA A 225 -18.51 -9.58 -2.46
C ALA A 225 -18.48 -8.12 -2.96
N GLN A 226 -18.06 -7.18 -2.10
CA GLN A 226 -18.00 -5.77 -2.45
C GLN A 226 -16.76 -5.37 -3.25
N TYR A 227 -15.58 -5.93 -2.94
CA TYR A 227 -14.29 -5.40 -3.42
C TYR A 227 -13.45 -6.36 -4.25
N LEU A 228 -13.78 -7.65 -4.34
CA LEU A 228 -13.00 -8.65 -5.09
C LEU A 228 -12.74 -8.23 -6.55
N SER A 229 -13.75 -7.63 -7.18
CA SER A 229 -13.65 -7.13 -8.56
C SER A 229 -12.64 -5.98 -8.72
N ARG A 230 -12.17 -5.36 -7.64
CA ARG A 230 -11.17 -4.28 -7.63
C ARG A 230 -9.77 -4.75 -7.23
N VAL A 231 -9.62 -5.97 -6.71
CA VAL A 231 -8.33 -6.52 -6.27
C VAL A 231 -7.52 -7.03 -7.46
N ARG A 232 -6.29 -6.54 -7.61
CA ARG A 232 -5.39 -6.91 -8.72
C ARG A 232 -3.94 -6.96 -8.23
N VAL A 233 -3.12 -7.80 -8.87
CA VAL A 233 -1.65 -7.70 -8.74
C VAL A 233 -1.20 -6.53 -9.61
N ALA A 234 -0.50 -5.59 -8.99
CA ALA A 234 -0.08 -4.35 -9.60
C ALA A 234 1.04 -4.54 -10.64
N PRO A 235 1.16 -3.62 -11.62
CA PRO A 235 2.38 -3.50 -12.40
C PRO A 235 3.57 -3.14 -11.49
N VAL A 236 4.78 -3.48 -11.92
CA VAL A 236 6.05 -3.34 -11.17
C VAL A 236 6.31 -1.93 -10.62
N GLN A 237 5.65 -0.90 -11.14
CA GLN A 237 5.94 0.51 -10.88
C GLN A 237 5.19 1.15 -9.70
N LEU A 238 4.30 0.42 -9.04
CA LEU A 238 3.71 0.87 -7.78
C LEU A 238 4.65 0.64 -6.59
N HIS A 239 5.43 -0.43 -6.64
CA HIS A 239 6.23 -0.92 -5.52
C HIS A 239 7.72 -0.76 -5.79
N GLU A 240 8.52 -0.69 -4.73
CA GLU A 240 9.98 -0.65 -4.84
C GLU A 240 10.56 -2.06 -5.10
N LYS A 241 9.97 -3.10 -4.52
CA LYS A 241 10.37 -4.52 -4.66
C LYS A 241 11.84 -4.80 -4.29
N LYS A 242 12.41 -4.02 -3.38
CA LYS A 242 13.82 -4.11 -2.94
C LYS A 242 14.05 -5.00 -1.74
N TRP A 243 13.04 -5.17 -0.90
CA TRP A 243 13.14 -5.87 0.39
C TRP A 243 12.36 -7.17 0.36
N THR A 244 12.55 -8.02 1.37
CA THR A 244 11.95 -9.35 1.41
C THR A 244 10.43 -9.30 1.32
N PHE A 245 9.87 -10.07 0.40
CA PHE A 245 8.44 -10.36 0.33
C PHE A 245 8.20 -11.74 -0.27
N VAL A 246 6.97 -12.25 -0.14
CA VAL A 246 6.57 -13.50 -0.79
C VAL A 246 6.00 -13.17 -2.16
N GLU A 247 6.62 -13.68 -3.22
CA GLU A 247 6.19 -13.42 -4.60
C GLU A 247 5.02 -14.32 -4.99
N GLN A 248 5.13 -15.60 -4.65
CA GLN A 248 4.15 -16.63 -4.98
C GLN A 248 4.21 -17.76 -3.96
N VAL A 249 3.06 -18.37 -3.69
CA VAL A 249 2.96 -19.64 -2.96
C VAL A 249 2.08 -20.58 -3.77
N VAL A 250 2.54 -21.81 -3.97
CA VAL A 250 1.76 -22.89 -4.56
C VAL A 250 1.37 -23.84 -3.45
N LEU A 251 0.07 -23.92 -3.19
CA LEU A 251 -0.52 -24.84 -2.21
C LEU A 251 -1.11 -26.05 -2.93
N SER A 252 -0.84 -27.24 -2.41
CA SER A 252 -1.42 -28.50 -2.87
C SER A 252 -1.61 -29.47 -1.71
N SER A 253 -2.23 -30.62 -1.95
CA SER A 253 -2.27 -31.73 -0.99
C SER A 253 -0.90 -32.39 -0.83
N GLU A 254 -0.02 -32.37 -1.83
CA GLU A 254 1.27 -33.08 -1.78
C GLU A 254 2.41 -32.25 -1.20
N SER A 255 2.46 -30.97 -1.51
CA SER A 255 3.54 -30.07 -1.08
C SER A 255 3.12 -28.61 -1.07
N ILE A 256 3.92 -27.80 -0.37
CA ILE A 256 3.86 -26.34 -0.41
C ILE A 256 5.18 -25.82 -0.97
N VAL A 257 5.10 -24.95 -1.97
CA VAL A 257 6.26 -24.31 -2.60
C VAL A 257 6.13 -22.80 -2.45
N ILE A 258 7.16 -22.16 -1.91
CA ILE A 258 7.19 -20.73 -1.59
C ILE A 258 8.32 -20.08 -2.39
N HIS A 259 7.95 -19.05 -3.15
CA HIS A 259 8.89 -18.19 -3.87
C HIS A 259 8.95 -16.85 -3.15
N PHE A 260 10.14 -16.51 -2.65
CA PHE A 260 10.43 -15.19 -2.10
C PHE A 260 10.91 -14.25 -3.22
N SER A 261 10.90 -12.95 -2.94
CA SER A 261 11.49 -11.93 -3.82
C SER A 261 12.94 -12.27 -4.18
N PRO A 262 13.28 -12.41 -5.47
CA PRO A 262 14.66 -12.63 -5.88
C PRO A 262 15.51 -11.40 -5.52
N ASP A 263 16.73 -11.61 -5.04
CA ASP A 263 17.71 -10.55 -4.75
C ASP A 263 17.27 -9.52 -3.69
N SER A 264 16.58 -9.96 -2.64
CA SER A 264 16.23 -9.08 -1.51
C SER A 264 17.47 -8.39 -0.93
N GLU A 265 17.40 -7.07 -0.76
CA GLU A 265 18.42 -6.27 -0.07
C GLU A 265 18.44 -6.57 1.45
N THR A 266 17.40 -7.21 1.99
CA THR A 266 17.27 -7.56 3.42
C THR A 266 16.80 -9.01 3.58
N PRO A 267 17.61 -9.99 3.13
CA PRO A 267 17.14 -11.38 2.96
C PRO A 267 17.07 -12.18 4.27
N GLY A 268 17.51 -11.60 5.39
CA GLY A 268 17.55 -12.24 6.70
C GLY A 268 18.84 -11.89 7.45
N PRO A 269 19.21 -12.69 8.47
CA PRO A 269 18.44 -13.82 8.98
C PRO A 269 17.12 -13.39 9.62
N PHE A 270 16.10 -14.22 9.49
CA PHE A 270 14.80 -14.07 10.12
C PHE A 270 14.52 -15.24 11.07
N ARG A 271 13.78 -14.98 12.14
CA ARG A 271 13.00 -16.03 12.79
C ARG A 271 11.75 -16.30 11.96
N ALA A 272 11.83 -17.29 11.08
CA ALA A 272 10.72 -17.71 10.23
C ALA A 272 9.85 -18.75 10.93
N LYS A 273 8.53 -18.58 10.80
CA LYS A 273 7.52 -19.54 11.27
C LYS A 273 6.57 -19.87 10.13
N PHE A 274 6.43 -21.15 9.85
CA PHE A 274 5.51 -21.72 8.85
C PHE A 274 4.45 -22.53 9.61
N GLU A 275 3.20 -22.11 9.52
CA GLU A 275 2.09 -22.67 10.30
C GLU A 275 1.06 -23.28 9.34
N LEU A 276 0.79 -24.57 9.53
CA LEU A 276 -0.21 -25.32 8.80
C LEU A 276 -1.33 -25.69 9.77
N TYR A 277 -2.56 -25.26 9.47
CA TYR A 277 -3.75 -25.55 10.26
C TYR A 277 -4.69 -26.42 9.44
N TYR A 278 -4.87 -27.67 9.85
CA TYR A 278 -5.78 -28.61 9.21
C TYR A 278 -7.21 -28.24 9.60
N LEU A 279 -7.99 -27.74 8.64
CA LEU A 279 -9.31 -27.16 8.94
C LEU A 279 -10.38 -28.23 9.19
N GLU A 280 -10.14 -29.47 8.76
CA GLU A 280 -11.05 -30.61 9.00
C GLU A 280 -10.91 -31.20 10.40
N THR A 281 -9.67 -31.29 10.90
CA THR A 281 -9.36 -31.93 12.20
C THR A 281 -9.17 -30.91 13.32
N GLY A 282 -8.84 -29.66 12.99
CA GLY A 282 -8.44 -28.63 13.95
C GLY A 282 -7.00 -28.78 14.45
N GLU A 283 -6.24 -29.76 13.94
CA GLU A 283 -4.83 -29.95 14.28
C GLU A 283 -3.95 -28.87 13.62
N GLN A 284 -2.73 -28.70 14.13
CA GLN A 284 -1.76 -27.77 13.57
C GLN A 284 -0.35 -28.35 13.56
N ASP A 285 0.40 -28.04 12.51
CA ASP A 285 1.84 -28.28 12.40
C ASP A 285 2.56 -26.93 12.28
N ILE A 286 3.63 -26.77 13.07
CA ILE A 286 4.41 -25.53 13.10
C ILE A 286 5.88 -25.88 12.87
N LYS A 287 6.48 -25.24 11.87
CA LYS A 287 7.92 -25.30 11.61
C LYS A 287 8.54 -23.93 11.86
N GLU A 288 9.49 -23.86 12.79
CA GLU A 288 10.26 -22.64 13.09
C GLU A 288 11.72 -22.82 12.65
N ILE A 289 12.28 -21.78 12.02
CA ILE A 289 13.70 -21.69 11.64
C ILE A 289 14.22 -20.36 12.16
N SER A 290 15.21 -20.38 13.05
CA SER A 290 15.71 -19.19 13.73
C SER A 290 16.61 -18.30 12.87
N GLU A 291 17.38 -18.90 11.95
CA GLU A 291 18.33 -18.20 11.08
C GLU A 291 17.93 -18.40 9.62
N PHE A 292 16.70 -18.01 9.28
CA PHE A 292 16.15 -18.18 7.93
C PHE A 292 16.60 -17.05 7.01
N ASN A 293 17.31 -17.38 5.95
CA ASN A 293 17.70 -16.44 4.91
C ASN A 293 16.98 -16.79 3.60
N VAL A 294 16.18 -15.87 3.08
CA VAL A 294 15.34 -16.13 1.91
C VAL A 294 16.14 -16.35 0.63
N ASN A 295 17.35 -15.79 0.52
CA ASN A 295 18.19 -15.96 -0.67
C ASN A 295 18.88 -17.33 -0.70
N ASP A 296 19.10 -17.96 0.45
CA ASP A 296 19.74 -19.28 0.54
C ASP A 296 18.77 -20.40 0.11
N VAL A 297 17.46 -20.13 0.20
CA VAL A 297 16.38 -21.11 -0.04
C VAL A 297 15.23 -20.48 -0.83
N ASN A 298 15.43 -20.29 -2.13
CA ASN A 298 14.40 -19.80 -3.04
C ASN A 298 14.37 -20.61 -4.37
N PRO A 299 13.35 -21.46 -4.60
CA PRO A 299 12.17 -21.66 -3.76
C PRO A 299 12.47 -22.43 -2.47
N PHE A 300 11.69 -22.16 -1.42
CA PHE A 300 11.62 -22.99 -0.23
C PHE A 300 10.41 -23.90 -0.32
N SER A 301 10.55 -25.19 0.02
CA SER A 301 9.45 -26.15 -0.09
C SER A 301 9.43 -27.16 1.06
N PHE A 302 8.27 -27.77 1.25
CA PHE A 302 8.09 -28.89 2.15
C PHE A 302 6.99 -29.82 1.64
N ASP A 303 7.22 -31.11 1.80
CA ASP A 303 6.27 -32.17 1.46
C ASP A 303 5.27 -32.37 2.60
N LEU A 304 4.01 -32.64 2.24
CA LEU A 304 2.91 -32.86 3.17
C LEU A 304 2.59 -34.35 3.26
N THR A 305 3.17 -35.03 4.27
CA THR A 305 3.00 -36.48 4.45
C THR A 305 1.55 -36.90 4.67
N GLN A 306 0.73 -36.05 5.28
CA GLN A 306 -0.68 -36.32 5.58
C GLN A 306 -1.61 -36.12 4.37
N LYS A 307 -1.12 -35.53 3.28
CA LYS A 307 -1.89 -35.20 2.08
C LYS A 307 -3.23 -34.48 2.34
N PRO A 308 -3.23 -33.36 3.10
CA PRO A 308 -4.46 -32.70 3.48
C PRO A 308 -5.19 -32.08 2.28
N THR A 309 -6.51 -32.19 2.27
CA THR A 309 -7.36 -31.64 1.21
C THR A 309 -7.93 -30.26 1.57
N TYR A 310 -7.90 -29.87 2.85
CA TYR A 310 -8.40 -28.58 3.32
C TYR A 310 -7.61 -28.02 4.51
N TYR A 311 -6.86 -26.95 4.29
CA TYR A 311 -5.98 -26.36 5.31
C TYR A 311 -5.77 -24.86 5.14
N ARG A 312 -5.43 -24.17 6.23
CA ARG A 312 -4.89 -22.80 6.20
C ARG A 312 -3.39 -22.84 6.37
N PHE A 313 -2.66 -22.14 5.52
CA PHE A 313 -1.22 -21.99 5.61
C PHE A 313 -0.83 -20.53 5.85
N ARG A 314 0.08 -20.30 6.79
CA ARG A 314 0.54 -18.97 7.21
C ARG A 314 2.05 -18.93 7.35
N ILE A 315 2.65 -17.82 6.90
CA ILE A 315 4.08 -17.53 7.06
C ILE A 315 4.22 -16.24 7.87
N THR A 316 5.08 -16.28 8.89
CA THR A 316 5.56 -15.07 9.55
C THR A 316 7.08 -15.01 9.57
N LEU A 317 7.63 -13.81 9.41
CA LEU A 317 9.06 -13.51 9.48
C LEU A 317 9.26 -12.46 10.58
N ASP A 318 9.99 -12.81 11.64
CA ASP A 318 10.17 -11.97 12.83
C ASP A 318 8.86 -11.53 13.49
N GLY A 319 7.79 -12.29 13.29
CA GLY A 319 6.43 -12.00 13.76
C GLY A 319 5.60 -11.12 12.81
N ASN A 320 6.19 -10.62 11.72
CA ASN A 320 5.45 -9.94 10.66
C ASN A 320 4.74 -10.96 9.77
N LEU A 321 3.47 -10.69 9.43
CA LEU A 321 2.75 -11.50 8.46
C LEU A 321 3.44 -11.37 7.10
N ALA A 322 3.78 -12.50 6.48
CA ALA A 322 4.37 -12.55 5.15
C ALA A 322 3.43 -13.17 4.11
N TYR A 323 2.63 -14.15 4.53
CA TYR A 323 1.64 -14.81 3.68
C TYR A 323 0.56 -15.48 4.54
N GLU A 324 -0.68 -15.49 4.06
CA GLU A 324 -1.74 -16.36 4.57
C GLU A 324 -2.69 -16.76 3.43
N ASN A 325 -3.07 -18.02 3.34
CA ASN A 325 -4.15 -18.45 2.44
C ASN A 325 -4.77 -19.78 2.91
N ILE A 326 -5.91 -20.13 2.33
CA ILE A 326 -6.60 -21.40 2.53
C ILE A 326 -6.48 -22.21 1.24
N TYR A 327 -6.05 -23.47 1.37
CA TYR A 327 -6.13 -24.46 0.32
C TYR A 327 -7.37 -25.32 0.51
N SER A 328 -8.08 -25.58 -0.58
CA SER A 328 -9.15 -26.57 -0.67
C SER A 328 -8.96 -27.33 -1.97
N GLU A 329 -8.92 -28.66 -1.90
CA GLU A 329 -8.75 -29.51 -3.06
C GLU A 329 -9.93 -29.32 -4.02
N PRO A 330 -9.67 -29.08 -5.33
CA PRO A 330 -10.75 -28.92 -6.29
C PRO A 330 -11.62 -30.17 -6.37
N SER A 331 -12.93 -30.01 -6.19
CA SER A 331 -13.90 -31.06 -6.51
C SER A 331 -13.99 -31.19 -8.04
N PHE A 332 -13.57 -32.32 -8.59
CA PHE A 332 -13.64 -32.61 -10.03
C PHE A 332 -15.05 -32.99 -10.51
#